data_AF-A0A940L9W5-F1
#
_entry.id   AF-A0A940L9W5-F1
#
_cell.length_a   1.000
_cell.length_b   1.000
_cell.length_c   1.000
_cell.angle_alpha   90.00
_cell.angle_beta   90.00
_cell.angle_gamma   90.00
#
_symmetry.space_group_name_H-M   'P 1'
#
loop_
_entity.id
_entity.type
_entity.pdbx_description
1 polymer ?
#
loop_
_entity_poly.entity_id
_entity_poly.type
_entity_poly.pdbx_seq_one_letter_code
_entity_poly.pdbx_strand_id
1 'polypeptide(L)'
;GIGSMSDREYWNRRARGMGGTVTSCAEENLLGYEGTRYYGENILVHEFSHNIHGALRSVDTSLYNEIGRAYEAAKAKGLYKGQYAINTVAEYWAEGTQWWFWSNYEFYDGTTRVQSPDDLKAYDPVLYSLLERVYHDHHIPADVYYSRNLRAARR
;
A
#
# COMPACT_ATOMS: atom_id res chain seq x y z
N GLY A 1 9.13 -9.51 -19.68
CA GLY A 1 7.79 -9.05 -20.13
C GLY A 1 7.11 -10.16 -20.90
N ILE A 2 5.93 -9.95 -21.49
CA ILE A 2 5.25 -10.98 -22.32
C ILE A 2 6.17 -11.56 -23.43
N GLY A 3 7.19 -10.81 -23.89
CA GLY A 3 8.19 -11.32 -24.83
C GLY A 3 9.21 -12.33 -24.27
N SER A 4 9.18 -12.67 -22.97
CA SER A 4 10.20 -13.51 -22.32
C SER A 4 9.64 -14.59 -21.38
N MET A 5 8.33 -14.76 -21.32
CA MET A 5 7.63 -15.72 -20.45
C MET A 5 6.43 -16.28 -21.20
N SER A 6 6.03 -17.52 -20.91
CA SER A 6 4.71 -17.99 -21.34
C SER A 6 3.60 -17.18 -20.64
N ASP A 7 2.41 -17.11 -21.25
CA ASP A 7 1.25 -16.45 -20.65
C ASP A 7 0.98 -16.96 -19.24
N ARG A 8 1.08 -18.28 -19.04
CA ARG A 8 0.91 -18.92 -17.74
C ARG A 8 1.91 -18.41 -16.71
N GLU A 9 3.19 -18.32 -17.07
CA GLU A 9 4.22 -17.82 -16.15
C GLU A 9 4.06 -16.35 -15.83
N TYR A 10 3.70 -15.55 -16.84
CA TYR A 10 3.44 -14.12 -16.67
C TYR A 10 2.26 -13.91 -15.71
N TRP A 11 1.12 -14.56 -15.96
CA TRP A 11 -0.08 -14.42 -15.13
C TRP A 11 0.10 -14.99 -13.73
N ASN A 12 0.79 -16.14 -13.58
CA ASN A 12 1.10 -16.71 -12.26
C ASN A 12 1.94 -15.78 -11.38
N ARG A 13 2.79 -14.94 -11.99
CA ARG A 13 3.58 -13.95 -11.25
C ARG A 13 2.80 -12.67 -10.99
N ARG A 14 1.99 -12.21 -11.96
CA ARG A 14 1.26 -10.94 -11.89
C ARG A 14 0.05 -11.00 -10.97
N ALA A 15 -0.70 -12.10 -10.99
CA ALA A 15 -1.93 -12.26 -10.22
C ALA A 15 -1.72 -12.40 -8.70
N ARG A 16 -0.47 -12.49 -8.23
CA ARG A 16 -0.13 -12.54 -6.80
C ARG A 16 -0.44 -11.23 -6.06
N GLY A 17 -0.66 -10.14 -6.78
CA GLY A 17 -1.16 -8.86 -6.29
C GLY A 17 -1.66 -8.04 -7.47
N MET A 18 -2.97 -7.78 -7.53
CA MET A 18 -3.60 -6.88 -8.51
C MET A 18 -4.79 -6.16 -7.88
N GLY A 19 -4.82 -4.84 -7.98
CA GLY A 19 -5.96 -3.98 -7.70
C GLY A 19 -6.60 -3.45 -8.99
N GLY A 20 -7.85 -3.01 -8.90
CA GLY A 20 -8.67 -2.57 -10.04
C GLY A 20 -10.09 -3.09 -9.91
N THR A 21 -10.82 -3.32 -11.01
CA THR A 21 -12.21 -3.87 -10.93
C THR A 21 -12.28 -5.22 -10.22
N VAL A 22 -11.21 -6.01 -10.30
CA VAL A 22 -11.06 -7.28 -9.59
C VAL A 22 -9.78 -7.18 -8.75
N THR A 23 -9.89 -7.51 -7.46
CA THR A 23 -8.75 -7.65 -6.57
C THR A 23 -8.27 -9.09 -6.54
N SER A 24 -6.97 -9.31 -6.60
CA SER A 24 -6.37 -10.62 -6.30
C SER A 24 -5.16 -10.47 -5.40
N CYS A 25 -4.99 -11.45 -4.52
CA CYS A 25 -3.81 -11.62 -3.69
C CYS A 25 -3.45 -13.11 -3.65
N ALA A 26 -2.18 -13.42 -3.36
CA ALA A 26 -1.75 -14.80 -3.20
C ALA A 26 -2.10 -15.33 -1.81
N GLU A 27 -2.66 -16.54 -1.73
CA GLU A 27 -2.95 -17.24 -0.46
C GLU A 27 -1.73 -17.34 0.44
N GLU A 28 -0.57 -17.63 -0.14
CA GLU A 28 0.72 -17.69 0.55
C GLU A 28 1.09 -16.39 1.29
N ASN A 29 0.60 -15.22 0.83
CA ASN A 29 0.81 -13.94 1.51
C ASN A 29 -0.16 -13.81 2.68
N LEU A 30 -1.43 -14.17 2.50
CA LEU A 30 -2.40 -14.20 3.59
C LEU A 30 -1.98 -15.13 4.73
N LEU A 31 -1.30 -16.24 4.40
CA LEU A 31 -0.82 -17.22 5.36
C LEU A 31 0.60 -16.95 5.87
N GLY A 32 1.31 -15.95 5.34
CA GLY A 32 2.65 -15.60 5.84
C GLY A 32 3.76 -16.58 5.46
N TYR A 33 3.70 -17.22 4.29
CA TYR A 33 4.72 -18.19 3.88
C TYR A 33 6.05 -17.49 3.55
N GLU A 34 7.10 -17.87 4.28
CA GLU A 34 8.44 -17.30 4.13
C GLU A 34 9.03 -17.54 2.73
N GLY A 35 9.88 -16.62 2.27
CA GLY A 35 10.55 -16.72 0.96
C GLY A 35 9.64 -16.44 -0.25
N THR A 36 8.37 -16.09 -0.03
CA THR A 36 7.45 -15.68 -1.09
C THR A 36 7.59 -14.19 -1.43
N ARG A 37 7.09 -13.78 -2.61
CA ARG A 37 7.35 -12.46 -3.22
C ARG A 37 7.01 -11.27 -2.32
N TYR A 38 5.93 -11.37 -1.55
CA TYR A 38 5.39 -10.31 -0.71
C TYR A 38 5.53 -10.65 0.78
N TYR A 39 6.41 -11.59 1.13
CA TYR A 39 6.62 -11.96 2.53
C TYR A 39 7.13 -10.75 3.35
N GLY A 40 6.29 -10.28 4.26
CA GLY A 40 6.56 -9.18 5.19
C GLY A 40 5.71 -7.93 4.97
N GLU A 41 4.88 -7.91 3.93
CA GLU A 41 3.80 -6.93 3.76
C GLU A 41 2.47 -7.66 3.48
N ASN A 42 1.34 -7.04 3.81
CA ASN A 42 0.04 -7.57 3.43
C ASN A 42 -0.40 -6.99 2.07
N ILE A 43 -0.23 -7.77 1.00
CA ILE A 43 -0.55 -7.30 -0.35
C ILE A 43 -2.06 -7.17 -0.56
N LEU A 44 -2.89 -7.93 0.15
CA LEU A 44 -4.33 -7.77 0.03
C LEU A 44 -4.77 -6.38 0.51
N VAL A 45 -4.17 -5.86 1.58
CA VAL A 45 -4.45 -4.50 2.07
C VAL A 45 -4.13 -3.47 0.99
N HIS A 46 -2.98 -3.57 0.34
CA HIS A 46 -2.62 -2.72 -0.79
C HIS A 46 -3.66 -2.80 -1.91
N GLU A 47 -3.90 -4.00 -2.42
CA GLU A 47 -4.67 -4.18 -3.65
C GLU A 47 -6.16 -3.89 -3.44
N PHE A 48 -6.71 -4.21 -2.26
CA PHE A 48 -8.09 -3.89 -1.92
C PHE A 48 -8.29 -2.40 -1.65
N SER A 49 -7.26 -1.68 -1.17
CA SER A 49 -7.35 -0.23 -1.00
C SER A 49 -7.53 0.50 -2.34
N HIS A 50 -7.01 -0.03 -3.46
CA HIS A 50 -7.28 0.49 -4.81
C HIS A 50 -8.78 0.45 -5.13
N ASN A 51 -9.50 -0.59 -4.70
CA ASN A 51 -10.94 -0.69 -4.86
C ASN A 51 -11.69 0.33 -4.02
N ILE A 52 -11.27 0.54 -2.77
CA ILE A 52 -11.84 1.56 -1.88
C ILE A 52 -11.67 2.94 -2.51
N HIS A 53 -10.45 3.28 -2.93
CA HIS A 53 -10.15 4.55 -3.60
C HIS A 53 -10.93 4.72 -4.92
N GLY A 54 -11.08 3.63 -5.69
CA GLY A 54 -11.92 3.61 -6.89
C GLY A 54 -13.38 3.92 -6.60
N ALA A 55 -13.94 3.37 -5.52
CA ALA A 55 -15.32 3.61 -5.12
C ALA A 55 -15.56 5.06 -4.69
N LEU A 56 -14.57 5.74 -4.09
CA LEU A 56 -14.68 7.16 -3.70
C LEU A 56 -15.05 8.08 -4.87
N ARG A 57 -14.71 7.71 -6.11
CA ARG A 57 -15.10 8.47 -7.32
C ARG A 57 -16.61 8.66 -7.48
N SER A 58 -17.42 7.80 -6.87
CA SER A 58 -18.88 7.90 -6.90
C SER A 58 -19.50 8.17 -5.54
N VAL A 59 -18.94 7.60 -4.46
CA VAL A 59 -19.55 7.71 -3.12
C VAL A 59 -19.12 8.95 -2.33
N ASP A 60 -17.92 9.48 -2.58
CA ASP A 60 -17.40 10.70 -1.96
C ASP A 60 -16.37 11.37 -2.86
N THR A 61 -16.87 12.12 -3.85
CA THR A 61 -16.03 12.83 -4.82
C THR A 61 -15.18 13.94 -4.18
N SER A 62 -15.59 14.46 -3.02
CA SER A 62 -14.78 15.45 -2.29
C SER A 62 -13.51 14.79 -1.78
N LEU A 63 -13.67 13.67 -1.05
CA LEU A 63 -12.54 12.92 -0.51
C LEU A 63 -11.61 12.43 -1.62
N TYR A 64 -12.15 11.90 -2.73
CA TYR A 64 -11.35 11.50 -3.88
C TYR A 64 -10.47 12.66 -4.41
N ASN A 65 -11.03 13.85 -4.55
CA ASN A 65 -10.28 15.02 -5.01
C ASN A 65 -9.29 15.55 -3.97
N GLU A 66 -9.62 15.42 -2.68
CA GLU A 66 -8.71 15.77 -1.57
C GLU A 66 -7.47 14.87 -1.56
N ILE A 67 -7.63 13.56 -1.78
CA ILE A 67 -6.50 12.61 -1.92
C ILE A 67 -5.60 13.02 -3.09
N GLY A 68 -6.19 13.39 -4.23
CA GLY A 68 -5.42 13.90 -5.38
C GLY A 68 -4.60 15.15 -5.05
N ARG A 69 -5.16 16.11 -4.31
CA ARG A 69 -4.43 17.31 -3.87
C ARG A 69 -3.35 16.99 -2.84
N ALA A 70 -3.61 16.07 -1.92
CA ALA A 70 -2.63 15.63 -0.94
C ALA A 70 -1.41 14.98 -1.61
N TYR A 71 -1.65 14.11 -2.60
CA TYR A 71 -0.60 13.50 -3.41
C TYR A 71 0.28 14.55 -4.12
N GLU A 72 -0.32 15.51 -4.82
CA GLU A 72 0.46 16.56 -5.50
C GLU A 72 1.26 17.42 -4.50
N ALA A 73 0.68 17.70 -3.32
CA ALA A 73 1.38 18.42 -2.25
C ALA A 73 2.54 17.61 -1.66
N ALA A 74 2.36 16.31 -1.43
CA ALA A 74 3.41 15.40 -0.96
C ALA A 74 4.57 15.34 -1.98
N LYS A 75 4.24 15.23 -3.27
CA LYS A 75 5.20 15.24 -4.36
C LYS A 75 5.98 16.56 -4.46
N ALA A 76 5.28 17.70 -4.34
CA ALA A 76 5.92 19.02 -4.34
C ALA A 76 6.86 19.23 -3.14
N LYS A 77 6.56 18.61 -1.99
CA LYS A 77 7.42 18.59 -0.79
C LYS A 77 8.58 17.60 -0.89
N GLY A 78 8.62 16.77 -1.93
CA GLY A 78 9.64 15.74 -2.11
C GLY A 78 9.50 14.55 -1.17
N LEU A 79 8.31 14.31 -0.61
CA LEU A 79 8.02 13.13 0.20
C LEU A 79 8.10 11.85 -0.65
N TYR A 80 8.29 10.72 0.02
CA TYR A 80 8.32 9.36 -0.51
C TYR A 80 9.41 9.17 -1.57
N LYS A 81 10.55 9.85 -1.42
CA LYS A 81 11.62 9.82 -2.41
C LYS A 81 12.13 8.40 -2.65
N GLY A 82 12.00 7.93 -3.89
CA GLY A 82 12.41 6.59 -4.30
C GLY A 82 11.46 5.47 -3.87
N GLN A 83 10.32 5.80 -3.25
CA GLN A 83 9.30 4.83 -2.88
C GLN A 83 8.26 4.65 -3.98
N TYR A 84 7.65 3.46 -4.01
CA TYR A 84 6.58 3.14 -4.96
C TYR A 84 5.35 4.04 -4.78
N ALA A 85 5.08 4.45 -3.53
CA ALA A 85 3.98 5.33 -3.14
C ALA A 85 3.88 6.64 -3.96
N ILE A 86 5.00 7.21 -4.42
CA ILE A 86 4.97 8.50 -5.13
C ILE A 86 4.75 8.38 -6.64
N ASN A 87 4.60 7.16 -7.17
CA ASN A 87 4.44 6.96 -8.61
C ASN A 87 3.08 7.43 -9.12
N THR A 88 2.01 7.18 -8.36
CA THR A 88 0.65 7.59 -8.71
C THR A 88 -0.15 7.92 -7.45
N VAL A 89 -1.24 8.69 -7.61
CA VAL A 89 -2.21 8.93 -6.53
C VAL A 89 -2.82 7.64 -5.97
N ALA A 90 -2.93 6.59 -6.79
CA ALA A 90 -3.46 5.31 -6.35
C ALA A 90 -2.45 4.57 -5.46
N GLU A 91 -1.16 4.56 -5.84
CA GLU A 91 -0.11 3.95 -5.00
C GLU A 91 0.12 4.74 -3.71
N TYR A 92 0.00 6.07 -3.77
CA TYR A 92 0.06 6.94 -2.59
C TYR A 92 -1.00 6.55 -1.55
N TRP A 93 -2.23 6.32 -2.01
CA TRP A 93 -3.30 5.82 -1.15
C TRP A 93 -3.04 4.40 -0.65
N ALA A 94 -2.57 3.51 -1.52
CA ALA A 94 -2.45 2.09 -1.21
C ALA A 94 -1.31 1.76 -0.24
N GLU A 95 -0.14 2.32 -0.47
CA GLU A 95 1.01 2.21 0.43
C GLU A 95 0.71 2.89 1.77
N GLY A 96 0.05 4.06 1.72
CA GLY A 96 -0.51 4.76 2.89
C GLY A 96 -1.43 3.87 3.73
N THR A 97 -2.35 3.17 3.07
CA THR A 97 -3.27 2.23 3.71
C THR A 97 -2.52 1.07 4.36
N GLN A 98 -1.47 0.52 3.73
CA GLN A 98 -0.66 -0.53 4.37
C GLN A 98 0.09 -0.01 5.61
N TRP A 99 0.65 1.20 5.59
CA TRP A 99 1.27 1.79 6.78
C TRP A 99 0.25 2.10 7.88
N TRP A 100 -0.97 2.51 7.52
CA TRP A 100 -2.09 2.67 8.45
C TRP A 100 -2.44 1.37 9.18
N PHE A 101 -2.42 0.23 8.50
CA PHE A 101 -2.66 -1.07 9.15
C PHE A 101 -1.42 -1.71 9.76
N TRP A 102 -0.28 -1.01 9.77
CA TRP A 102 1.02 -1.53 10.23
C TRP A 102 1.45 -2.82 9.52
N SER A 103 1.16 -2.90 8.22
CA SER A 103 1.32 -4.09 7.38
C SER A 103 2.25 -3.86 6.18
N ASN A 104 3.07 -2.81 6.21
CA ASN A 104 4.01 -2.48 5.13
C ASN A 104 5.47 -2.63 5.58
N TYR A 105 6.39 -2.67 4.61
CA TYR A 105 7.81 -2.59 4.86
C TYR A 105 8.21 -1.20 5.41
N GLU A 106 9.31 -1.18 6.18
CA GLU A 106 9.96 0.08 6.52
C GLU A 106 10.61 0.70 5.29
N PHE A 107 10.55 2.02 5.23
CA PHE A 107 11.45 2.80 4.40
C PHE A 107 12.01 3.99 5.18
N TYR A 108 13.03 4.61 4.59
CA TYR A 108 13.65 5.82 5.11
C TYR A 108 13.60 6.90 4.04
N ASP A 109 13.08 8.07 4.41
CA ASP A 109 13.25 9.30 3.65
C ASP A 109 14.26 10.19 4.39
N GLY A 110 15.50 10.16 3.92
CA GLY A 110 16.63 10.69 4.66
C GLY A 110 16.83 9.93 5.98
N THR A 111 16.69 10.62 7.10
CA THR A 111 16.80 10.03 8.46
C THR A 111 15.45 9.64 9.05
N THR A 112 14.35 9.94 8.37
CA THR A 112 13.00 9.69 8.86
C THR A 112 12.56 8.28 8.46
N ARG A 113 12.37 7.42 9.45
CA ARG A 113 11.81 6.08 9.25
C ARG A 113 10.29 6.16 9.17
N VAL A 114 9.70 5.39 8.26
CA VAL A 114 8.24 5.19 8.18
C VAL A 114 7.95 3.70 8.10
N GLN A 115 7.18 3.18 9.05
CA GLN A 115 6.73 1.79 9.06
C GLN A 115 5.39 1.60 9.79
N SER A 116 5.17 2.37 10.85
CA SER A 116 3.97 2.28 11.69
C SER A 116 2.96 3.39 11.38
N PRO A 117 1.72 3.28 11.90
CA PRO A 117 0.72 4.34 11.77
C PRO A 117 1.17 5.64 12.45
N ASP A 118 1.90 5.55 13.56
CA ASP A 118 2.47 6.70 14.26
C ASP A 118 3.57 7.38 13.43
N ASP A 119 4.44 6.59 12.78
CA ASP A 119 5.44 7.14 11.86
C ASP A 119 4.75 7.85 10.69
N LEU A 120 3.71 7.24 10.11
CA LEU A 120 2.92 7.84 9.03
C LEU A 120 2.28 9.17 9.48
N LYS A 121 1.69 9.20 10.66
CA LYS A 121 1.08 10.42 11.23
C LYS A 121 2.09 11.56 11.37
N ALA A 122 3.31 11.25 11.80
CA ALA A 122 4.37 12.23 11.94
C ALA A 122 4.93 12.67 10.57
N TYR A 123 5.04 11.74 9.62
CA TYR A 123 5.66 11.95 8.33
C TYR A 123 4.76 12.64 7.30
N ASP A 124 3.54 12.12 7.10
CA ASP A 124 2.52 12.69 6.23
C ASP A 124 1.17 12.78 6.99
N PRO A 125 1.02 13.80 7.87
CA PRO A 125 -0.21 13.99 8.63
C PRO A 125 -1.44 14.27 7.74
N VAL A 126 -1.23 14.72 6.49
CA VAL A 126 -2.33 14.97 5.56
C VAL A 126 -2.89 13.65 5.07
N LEU A 127 -2.02 12.73 4.61
CA LEU A 127 -2.45 11.39 4.23
C LEU A 127 -3.11 10.67 5.41
N TYR A 128 -2.51 10.75 6.59
CA TYR A 128 -3.05 10.14 7.80
C TYR A 128 -4.49 10.61 8.08
N SER A 129 -4.73 11.92 8.03
CA SER A 129 -6.09 12.47 8.27
C SER A 129 -7.10 12.05 7.21
N LEU A 130 -6.68 11.85 5.95
CA LEU A 130 -7.57 11.34 4.91
C LEU A 130 -7.90 9.86 5.12
N LEU A 131 -6.93 9.05 5.56
CA LEU A 131 -7.12 7.64 5.89
C LEU A 131 -8.06 7.46 7.10
N GLU A 132 -7.93 8.32 8.13
CA GLU A 132 -8.77 8.32 9.33
C GLU A 132 -10.27 8.53 9.04
N ARG A 133 -10.59 9.18 7.90
CA ARG A 133 -11.99 9.35 7.46
C ARG A 133 -12.60 8.08 6.88
N VAL A 134 -11.80 7.08 6.56
CA VAL A 134 -12.22 5.81 5.94
C VAL A 134 -12.02 4.63 6.88
N TYR A 135 -10.92 4.60 7.61
CA TYR A 135 -10.54 3.51 8.50
C TYR A 135 -10.63 3.94 9.96
N HIS A 136 -11.26 3.10 10.79
CA HIS A 136 -11.47 3.40 12.21
C HIS A 136 -10.31 2.92 13.11
N ASP A 137 -9.67 1.81 12.76
CA ASP A 137 -8.61 1.18 13.56
C ASP A 137 -7.39 0.87 12.69
N HIS A 138 -6.26 0.60 13.32
CA HIS A 138 -4.96 0.32 12.70
C HIS A 138 -4.63 -1.17 12.66
N HIS A 139 -5.50 -2.04 13.14
CA HIS A 139 -5.24 -3.48 13.22
C HIS A 139 -6.32 -4.30 12.55
N ILE A 140 -5.91 -5.14 11.58
CA ILE A 140 -6.75 -6.18 11.01
C ILE A 140 -6.48 -7.46 11.82
N PRO A 141 -7.46 -8.03 12.56
CA PRO A 141 -7.20 -9.14 13.48
C PRO A 141 -6.58 -10.40 12.86
N ALA A 142 -6.79 -10.62 11.56
CA ALA A 142 -6.26 -11.75 10.82
C ALA A 142 -4.95 -11.43 10.07
N ASP A 143 -4.40 -10.23 10.21
CA ASP A 143 -3.17 -9.85 9.52
C ASP A 143 -1.94 -10.44 10.22
N VAL A 144 -1.34 -11.43 9.56
CA VAL A 144 -0.14 -12.14 10.03
C VAL A 144 1.11 -11.25 10.08
N TYR A 145 1.09 -10.09 9.43
CA TYR A 145 2.21 -9.15 9.35
C TYR A 145 2.12 -7.98 10.33
N TYR A 146 0.99 -7.80 11.01
CA TYR A 146 0.77 -6.69 11.92
C TYR A 146 1.91 -6.55 12.93
N SER A 147 2.55 -5.37 12.95
CA SER A 147 3.67 -5.02 13.84
C SER A 147 4.94 -5.90 13.76
N ARG A 148 5.01 -6.82 12.78
CA ARG A 148 6.15 -7.74 12.65
C ARG A 148 7.43 -7.04 12.22
N ASN A 149 7.30 -5.90 11.54
CA ASN A 149 8.39 -5.07 11.07
C ASN A 149 9.43 -5.82 10.21
N LEU A 150 8.96 -6.75 9.37
CA LEU A 150 9.82 -7.51 8.48
C LEU A 150 10.40 -6.60 7.40
N ARG A 151 11.58 -6.96 6.90
CA ARG A 151 12.24 -6.24 5.80
C ARG A 151 11.99 -6.96 4.49
N ALA A 152 11.77 -6.19 3.43
CA ALA A 152 11.69 -6.74 2.09
C ALA A 152 12.93 -7.58 1.78
N ALA A 153 12.73 -8.77 1.21
CA ALA A 153 13.83 -9.59 0.74
C ALA A 153 14.64 -8.80 -0.30
N ARG A 154 15.98 -8.88 -0.22
CA ARG A 154 16.84 -8.30 -1.26
C ARG A 154 16.56 -9.05 -2.57
N ARG A 155 16.01 -8.33 -3.56
CA ARG A 155 15.75 -8.85 -4.91
C ARG A 155 17.03 -8.91 -5.74
#